data_AF-A0A1C4YW80-F1
#
_entry.id   AF-A0A1C4YW80-F1
#
_cell.length_a   1.000
_cell.length_b   1.000
_cell.length_c   1.000
_cell.angle_alpha   90.00
_cell.angle_beta   90.00
_cell.angle_gamma   90.00
#
_symmetry.space_group_name_H-M   'P 1'
#
loop_
_entity.id
_entity.type
_entity.pdbx_description
1 polymer ?
#
loop_
_entity_poly.entity_id
_entity_poly.type
_entity_poly.pdbx_seq_one_letter_code
_entity_poly.pdbx_strand_id
1 'polypeptide(L)'
;MSTGELRPDEAADPAEFVDLLRQLKDRSRLTYRQLEQRAAAAGDVLARSTAADVVRRTTLPRPEVVAAFVRACGAGDEVEAWLRARHRLAVGAYAPESPTPDQPSTDRTAPDHLSAAVTVPGVVDGSVARSRWFSRPLPLALSLVGTLLVALGVGVWIQRPDDKQRKTPLGAPTTSASAAPTSPPDDSAGPTLAPSARLSQIRPARSPQFCVTEGRDRTGRYRHEVAVQRPCAEATPPDTYLEPVSDGVYLIKWDHPAHGVGCLSVRDEDPGRNMLEPVSDCSTTSSRLFRFESTGSTPTSYRIRPADGDLCVGLRDDDTEASAEALAEPCTNGADQVFLVDTLPGR
;
A
#
# COMPACT_ATOMS: atom_id res chain seq x y z
N MET A 1 -36.21 17.06 28.11
CA MET A 1 -34.77 17.17 27.83
C MET A 1 -34.53 16.46 26.51
N SER A 2 -34.30 17.20 25.43
CA SER A 2 -34.17 16.63 24.08
C SER A 2 -32.98 15.67 24.06
N THR A 3 -33.26 14.38 23.91
CA THR A 3 -32.25 13.36 23.63
C THR A 3 -31.77 13.62 22.20
N GLY A 4 -30.81 14.54 22.06
CA GLY A 4 -30.28 14.94 20.76
C GLY A 4 -29.69 13.73 20.06
N GLU A 5 -30.26 13.39 18.92
CA GLU A 5 -29.73 12.39 17.98
C GLU A 5 -28.25 12.71 17.71
N LEU A 6 -27.37 11.72 17.80
CA LEU A 6 -25.96 11.95 17.50
C LEU A 6 -25.85 12.15 16.00
N ARG A 7 -25.35 13.30 15.58
CA ARG A 7 -25.14 13.63 14.17
C ARG A 7 -23.65 13.60 13.86
N PRO A 8 -23.07 12.42 13.56
CA PRO A 8 -21.65 12.32 13.25
C PRO A 8 -21.27 13.22 12.08
N ASP A 9 -22.16 13.38 11.10
CA ASP A 9 -21.95 14.20 9.91
C ASP A 9 -21.75 15.69 10.21
N GLU A 10 -22.14 16.18 11.39
CA GLU A 10 -21.99 17.59 11.81
C GLU A 10 -20.64 17.87 12.52
N ALA A 11 -19.84 16.86 12.87
CA ALA A 11 -18.57 17.05 13.57
C ALA A 11 -17.59 17.93 12.77
N ALA A 12 -17.09 19.03 13.33
CA ALA A 12 -16.22 19.97 12.62
C ALA A 12 -14.78 19.46 12.50
N ASP A 13 -14.30 18.70 13.49
CA ASP A 13 -12.91 18.23 13.57
C ASP A 13 -12.76 16.79 14.15
N PRO A 14 -11.56 16.19 14.06
CA PRO A 14 -11.29 14.87 14.62
C PRO A 14 -11.57 14.70 16.11
N ALA A 15 -11.39 15.74 16.93
CA ALA A 15 -11.59 15.65 18.36
C ALA A 15 -13.09 15.60 18.68
N GLU A 16 -13.89 16.45 18.02
CA GLU A 16 -15.34 16.45 18.12
C GLU A 16 -15.95 15.11 17.66
N PHE A 17 -15.40 14.50 16.60
CA PHE A 17 -15.82 13.16 16.17
C PHE A 17 -15.58 12.09 17.24
N VAL A 18 -14.43 12.14 17.94
CA VAL A 18 -14.15 11.20 19.03
C VAL A 18 -15.04 11.49 20.25
N ASP A 19 -15.43 12.75 20.50
CA ASP A 19 -16.41 13.10 21.52
C ASP A 19 -17.79 12.53 21.21
N LEU A 20 -18.21 12.52 19.95
CA LEU A 20 -19.44 11.83 19.54
C LEU A 20 -19.35 10.32 19.80
N LEU A 21 -18.19 9.69 19.53
CA LEU A 21 -17.98 8.26 19.84
C LEU A 21 -18.03 7.98 21.36
N ARG A 22 -17.53 8.90 22.20
CA ARG A 22 -17.68 8.83 23.67
C ARG A 22 -19.15 8.88 24.06
N GLN A 23 -19.92 9.81 23.49
CA GLN A 23 -21.35 9.93 23.77
C GLN A 23 -22.14 8.70 23.30
N LEU A 24 -21.82 8.14 22.13
CA LEU A 24 -22.41 6.89 21.65
C LEU A 24 -22.14 5.74 22.63
N LYS A 25 -20.88 5.64 23.07
CA LYS A 25 -20.45 4.65 24.04
C LYS A 25 -21.20 4.77 25.36
N ASP A 26 -21.41 5.98 25.86
CA ASP A 26 -22.11 6.22 27.12
C ASP A 26 -23.61 5.89 27.01
N ARG A 27 -24.24 6.25 25.88
CA ARG A 27 -25.65 5.92 25.61
C ARG A 27 -25.90 4.42 25.50
N SER A 28 -24.96 3.65 24.97
CA SER A 28 -25.09 2.19 24.89
C SER A 28 -25.19 1.51 26.26
N ARG A 29 -24.67 2.14 27.33
CA ARG A 29 -24.55 1.58 28.69
C ARG A 29 -23.82 0.22 28.77
N LEU A 30 -23.10 -0.18 27.72
CA LEU A 30 -22.35 -1.43 27.68
C LEU A 30 -20.96 -1.27 28.30
N THR A 31 -20.42 -2.30 28.95
CA THR A 31 -19.00 -2.34 29.33
C THR A 31 -18.13 -2.62 28.10
N TYR A 32 -16.84 -2.28 28.15
CA TYR A 32 -15.91 -2.64 27.06
C TYR A 32 -15.84 -4.14 26.80
N ARG A 33 -16.06 -4.98 27.82
CA ARG A 33 -16.18 -6.45 27.67
C ARG A 33 -17.38 -6.84 26.81
N GLN A 34 -18.52 -6.20 27.05
CA GLN A 34 -19.76 -6.49 26.33
C GLN A 34 -19.68 -6.00 24.89
N LEU A 35 -18.99 -4.88 24.64
CA LEU A 35 -18.71 -4.41 23.28
C LEU A 35 -17.86 -5.42 22.49
N GLU A 36 -16.79 -5.93 23.09
CA GLU A 36 -15.96 -6.99 22.49
C GLU A 36 -16.77 -8.26 22.18
N GLN A 37 -17.63 -8.70 23.11
CA GLN A 37 -18.51 -9.84 22.89
C GLN A 37 -19.53 -9.59 21.76
N ARG A 38 -20.10 -8.39 21.69
CA ARG A 38 -21.05 -8.01 20.64
C ARG A 38 -20.38 -7.93 19.27
N ALA A 39 -19.18 -7.35 19.21
CA ALA A 39 -18.39 -7.30 17.99
C ALA A 39 -18.08 -8.71 17.48
N ALA A 40 -17.60 -9.59 18.35
CA ALA A 40 -17.33 -10.99 17.99
C ALA A 40 -18.59 -11.72 17.50
N ALA A 41 -19.74 -11.50 18.16
CA ALA A 41 -21.02 -12.08 17.72
C ALA A 41 -21.50 -11.55 16.36
N ALA A 42 -21.10 -10.33 15.99
CA ALA A 42 -21.36 -9.73 14.68
C ALA A 42 -20.28 -10.08 13.62
N GLY A 43 -19.30 -10.92 13.95
CA GLY A 43 -18.20 -11.29 13.06
C GLY A 43 -17.06 -10.27 12.99
N ASP A 44 -17.06 -9.27 13.87
CA ASP A 44 -16.04 -8.24 13.92
C ASP A 44 -14.94 -8.53 14.94
N VAL A 45 -13.75 -8.02 14.66
CA VAL A 45 -12.62 -8.01 15.60
C VAL A 45 -12.53 -6.64 16.27
N LEU A 46 -12.99 -6.54 17.52
CA LEU A 46 -12.84 -5.35 18.36
C LEU A 46 -12.42 -5.77 19.78
N ALA A 47 -11.12 -5.87 20.01
CA ALA A 47 -10.58 -6.21 21.33
C ALA A 47 -10.97 -5.15 22.37
N ARG A 48 -11.12 -5.56 23.62
CA ARG A 48 -11.48 -4.65 24.73
C ARG A 48 -10.56 -3.43 24.82
N SER A 49 -9.25 -3.62 24.69
CA SER A 49 -8.27 -2.53 24.71
C SER A 49 -8.48 -1.56 23.55
N THR A 50 -8.74 -2.07 22.35
CA THR A 50 -9.06 -1.25 21.18
C THR A 50 -10.32 -0.41 21.39
N ALA A 51 -11.39 -0.99 21.94
CA ALA A 51 -12.61 -0.24 22.26
C ALA A 51 -12.36 0.86 23.31
N ALA A 52 -11.49 0.63 24.28
CA ALA A 52 -11.09 1.64 25.27
C ALA A 52 -10.21 2.72 24.63
N ASP A 53 -9.30 2.36 23.73
CA ASP A 53 -8.41 3.30 23.05
C ASP A 53 -9.18 4.23 22.09
N VAL A 54 -10.22 3.73 21.43
CA VAL A 54 -11.09 4.50 20.54
C VAL A 54 -11.60 5.78 21.18
N VAL A 55 -12.04 5.68 22.44
CA VAL A 55 -12.61 6.81 23.18
C VAL A 55 -11.57 7.62 23.95
N ARG A 56 -10.32 7.14 24.08
CA ARG A 56 -9.26 7.86 24.82
C ARG A 56 -8.46 8.81 23.96
N ARG A 57 -8.36 8.54 22.65
CA ARG A 57 -7.58 9.36 21.72
C ARG A 57 -8.29 10.67 21.35
N THR A 58 -7.58 11.50 20.61
CA THR A 58 -8.06 12.76 20.02
C THR A 58 -7.93 12.77 18.49
N THR A 59 -7.40 11.69 17.90
CA THR A 59 -7.23 11.51 16.46
C THR A 59 -8.30 10.58 15.90
N LEU A 60 -8.56 10.69 14.59
CA LEU A 60 -9.56 9.86 13.92
C LEU A 60 -9.19 8.36 14.04
N PRO A 61 -10.09 7.53 14.60
CA PRO A 61 -10.02 6.09 14.46
C PRO A 61 -9.83 5.59 13.03
N ARG A 62 -9.34 4.35 12.86
CA ARG A 62 -9.42 3.66 11.57
C ARG A 62 -10.89 3.31 11.24
N PRO A 63 -11.30 3.30 9.95
CA PRO A 63 -12.70 3.13 9.58
C PRO A 63 -13.28 1.79 10.04
N GLU A 64 -12.53 0.70 9.92
CA GLU A 64 -12.93 -0.64 10.37
C GLU A 64 -13.19 -0.67 11.89
N VAL A 65 -12.41 0.07 12.67
CA VAL A 65 -12.58 0.17 14.12
C VAL A 65 -13.82 1.01 14.46
N VAL A 66 -14.12 2.07 13.70
CA VAL A 66 -15.37 2.84 13.86
C VAL A 66 -16.58 1.95 13.58
N ALA A 67 -16.57 1.24 12.45
CA ALA A 67 -17.67 0.39 12.05
C ALA A 67 -17.97 -0.71 13.09
N ALA A 68 -16.93 -1.39 13.59
CA ALA A 68 -17.07 -2.40 14.63
C ALA A 68 -17.55 -1.78 15.97
N PHE A 69 -17.03 -0.61 16.34
CA PHE A 69 -17.41 0.08 17.58
C PHE A 69 -18.86 0.56 17.57
N VAL A 70 -19.30 1.16 16.46
CA VAL A 70 -20.67 1.68 16.26
C VAL A 70 -21.68 0.52 16.25
N ARG A 71 -21.38 -0.57 15.53
CA ARG A 71 -22.20 -1.79 15.57
C ARG A 71 -22.26 -2.40 16.96
N ALA A 72 -21.13 -2.50 17.66
CA ALA A 72 -21.08 -3.02 19.02
C ALA A 72 -21.88 -2.15 20.02
N CYS A 73 -21.96 -0.84 19.79
CA CYS A 73 -22.77 0.09 20.58
C CYS A 73 -24.28 0.00 20.28
N GLY A 74 -24.68 -0.73 19.24
CA GLY A 74 -26.09 -0.95 18.86
C GLY A 74 -26.63 0.01 17.81
N ALA A 75 -25.80 0.85 17.19
CA ALA A 75 -26.18 1.79 16.13
C ALA A 75 -25.74 1.28 14.75
N GLY A 76 -26.01 0.00 14.47
CA GLY A 76 -25.50 -0.68 13.26
C GLY A 76 -26.03 -0.12 11.94
N ASP A 77 -27.22 0.47 11.96
CA ASP A 77 -27.88 1.19 10.88
C ASP A 77 -27.24 2.57 10.60
N GLU A 78 -26.62 3.19 11.60
CA GLU A 78 -25.93 4.47 11.46
C GLU A 78 -24.48 4.34 10.97
N VAL A 79 -23.93 3.12 10.84
CA VAL A 79 -22.51 2.88 10.54
C VAL A 79 -22.02 3.69 9.34
N GLU A 80 -22.79 3.73 8.26
CA GLU A 80 -22.43 4.47 7.06
C GLU A 80 -22.38 5.99 7.31
N ALA A 81 -23.23 6.55 8.18
CA ALA A 81 -23.15 7.96 8.57
C ALA A 81 -21.88 8.25 9.38
N TRP A 82 -21.54 7.38 10.34
CA TRP A 82 -20.30 7.49 11.10
C TRP A 82 -19.04 7.38 10.22
N LEU A 83 -19.05 6.51 9.20
CA LEU A 83 -17.95 6.36 8.26
C LEU A 83 -17.82 7.56 7.31
N ARG A 84 -18.93 8.12 6.82
CA ARG A 84 -18.93 9.33 5.99
C ARG A 84 -18.38 10.54 6.74
N ALA A 85 -18.87 10.79 7.94
CA ALA A 85 -18.38 11.85 8.82
C ALA A 85 -16.86 11.78 9.04
N ARG A 86 -16.37 10.59 9.41
CA ARG A 86 -14.94 10.32 9.57
C ARG A 86 -14.17 10.59 8.28
N HIS A 87 -14.68 10.14 7.13
CA HIS A 87 -14.02 10.34 5.84
C HIS A 87 -13.90 11.83 5.49
N ARG A 88 -14.97 12.62 5.67
CA ARG A 88 -14.93 14.08 5.50
C ARG A 88 -13.83 14.74 6.35
N LEU A 89 -13.72 14.34 7.61
CA LEU A 89 -12.71 14.87 8.53
C LEU A 89 -11.29 14.44 8.16
N ALA A 90 -11.12 13.23 7.60
CA ALA A 90 -9.82 12.77 7.11
C ALA A 90 -9.38 13.55 5.86
N VAL A 91 -10.30 13.89 4.96
CA VAL A 91 -10.04 14.73 3.78
C VAL A 91 -9.73 16.18 4.20
N GLY A 92 -10.49 16.74 5.15
CA GLY A 92 -10.28 18.10 5.67
C GLY A 92 -8.97 18.29 6.43
N ALA A 93 -8.51 17.28 7.17
CA ALA A 93 -7.19 17.30 7.83
C ALA A 93 -6.00 17.22 6.85
N TYR A 94 -6.26 16.84 5.60
CA TYR A 94 -5.27 16.77 4.52
C TYR A 94 -5.40 17.93 3.52
N ALA A 95 -6.36 18.84 3.71
CA ALA A 95 -6.39 20.07 2.94
C ALA A 95 -5.16 20.91 3.33
N PRO A 96 -4.23 21.19 2.41
CA PRO A 96 -3.18 22.15 2.70
C PRO A 96 -3.86 23.46 3.08
N GLU A 97 -3.45 24.06 4.20
CA GLU A 97 -3.78 25.46 4.49
C GLU A 97 -3.42 26.23 3.22
N SER A 98 -4.43 26.75 2.54
CA SER A 98 -4.20 27.55 1.35
C SER A 98 -3.26 28.68 1.75
N PRO A 99 -2.13 28.89 1.06
CA PRO A 99 -1.31 30.05 1.33
C PRO A 99 -2.21 31.26 1.14
N THR A 100 -2.46 31.97 2.25
CA THR A 100 -3.05 33.31 2.23
C THR A 100 -2.36 34.08 1.11
N PRO A 101 -3.08 34.57 0.08
CA PRO A 101 -2.47 35.39 -0.94
C PRO A 101 -1.80 36.57 -0.25
N ASP A 102 -0.48 36.67 -0.39
CA ASP A 102 0.30 37.85 -0.04
C ASP A 102 -0.44 39.06 -0.60
N GLN A 103 -1.01 39.86 0.29
CA GLN A 103 -1.47 41.17 -0.11
C GLN A 103 -0.24 41.96 -0.55
N PRO A 104 -0.30 42.64 -1.72
CA PRO A 104 0.79 43.49 -2.14
C PRO A 104 0.97 44.61 -1.12
N SER A 105 2.12 44.57 -0.44
CA SER A 105 2.65 45.66 0.38
C SER A 105 2.67 46.94 -0.46
N THR A 106 1.65 47.78 -0.29
CA THR A 106 1.74 49.18 -0.70
C THR A 106 2.68 49.88 0.27
N ASP A 107 3.88 50.15 -0.24
CA ASP A 107 4.75 51.20 0.25
C ASP A 107 3.95 52.48 0.52
N ARG A 108 3.95 52.89 1.79
CA ARG A 108 3.60 54.24 2.19
C ARG A 108 4.35 54.60 3.48
N THR A 109 5.59 55.03 3.26
CA THR A 109 6.19 56.24 3.86
C THR A 109 5.84 56.53 5.32
N ALA A 110 6.83 56.31 6.19
CA ALA A 110 6.88 56.87 7.54
C ALA A 110 6.75 58.42 7.51
N PRO A 111 6.38 59.03 8.65
CA PRO A 111 7.44 59.74 9.34
C PRO A 111 7.48 59.50 10.84
N ASP A 112 8.69 59.71 11.36
CA ASP A 112 9.08 59.86 12.75
C ASP A 112 8.11 60.70 13.59
N HIS A 113 7.98 60.34 14.87
CA HIS A 113 8.19 61.30 15.95
C HIS A 113 8.50 60.61 17.30
N LEU A 114 9.65 60.98 17.88
CA LEU A 114 10.04 60.82 19.27
C LEU A 114 9.01 61.44 20.24
N SER A 115 8.82 60.77 21.40
CA SER A 115 8.79 61.32 22.78
C SER A 115 7.90 60.42 23.66
N ALA A 116 8.05 60.25 24.97
CA ALA A 116 9.11 60.39 25.96
C ALA A 116 8.45 59.91 27.28
N ALA A 117 9.15 59.08 28.07
CA ALA A 117 9.09 58.87 29.52
C ALA A 117 7.74 58.87 30.30
N VAL A 118 7.54 57.87 31.18
CA VAL A 118 7.54 58.00 32.67
C VAL A 118 7.23 56.63 33.35
N THR A 119 8.22 56.16 34.11
CA THR A 119 8.27 55.46 35.42
C THR A 119 7.10 54.59 35.98
N VAL A 120 7.23 53.24 35.92
CA VAL A 120 7.29 52.14 36.96
C VAL A 120 6.59 52.31 38.36
N PRO A 121 6.19 51.26 39.17
CA PRO A 121 6.02 49.78 39.02
C PRO A 121 4.66 49.19 39.53
N GLY A 122 4.41 47.88 39.30
CA GLY A 122 3.45 47.10 40.12
C GLY A 122 3.21 45.63 39.73
N VAL A 123 4.08 44.72 40.22
CA VAL A 123 3.84 43.34 40.73
C VAL A 123 2.65 42.52 40.17
N VAL A 124 2.92 41.36 39.52
CA VAL A 124 2.67 39.98 40.03
C VAL A 124 3.03 38.90 38.98
N ASP A 125 3.49 37.76 39.52
CA ASP A 125 4.00 36.54 38.90
C ASP A 125 3.19 35.90 37.77
N GLY A 126 3.91 35.24 36.86
CA GLY A 126 3.37 34.36 35.83
C GLY A 126 4.46 33.59 35.10
N SER A 127 4.95 32.54 35.75
CA SER A 127 6.08 31.69 35.40
C SER A 127 6.00 31.04 34.01
N VAL A 128 7.10 31.20 33.26
CA VAL A 128 7.46 30.41 32.08
C VAL A 128 7.91 29.02 32.53
N ALA A 129 7.08 27.99 32.34
CA ALA A 129 7.49 26.61 32.53
C ALA A 129 7.99 26.01 31.20
N ARG A 130 9.30 26.11 30.98
CA ARG A 130 10.03 25.15 30.14
C ARG A 130 10.05 23.81 30.86
N SER A 131 9.59 22.74 30.20
CA SER A 131 9.82 21.37 30.65
C SER A 131 10.85 20.71 29.73
N ARG A 132 12.08 20.58 30.23
CA ARG A 132 13.09 19.63 29.75
C ARG A 132 13.27 18.58 30.86
N TRP A 133 13.66 17.37 30.43
CA TRP A 133 14.05 16.20 31.24
C TRP A 133 12.87 15.49 31.93
N PHE A 134 12.71 14.17 31.81
CA PHE A 134 13.71 13.15 32.15
C PHE A 134 13.67 11.90 31.27
N SER A 135 14.87 11.40 31.03
CA SER A 135 15.19 10.08 30.50
C SER A 135 15.22 9.03 31.63
N ARG A 136 14.93 7.77 31.23
CA ARG A 136 15.33 6.46 31.83
C ARG A 136 14.39 5.83 32.88
N PRO A 137 14.52 4.51 33.18
CA PRO A 137 14.71 3.33 32.33
C PRO A 137 13.77 2.14 32.71
N LEU A 138 13.88 1.03 31.95
CA LEU A 138 13.27 -0.29 32.17
C LEU A 138 13.43 -0.85 33.59
N PRO A 139 12.55 -1.80 33.99
CA PRO A 139 13.06 -3.00 34.67
C PRO A 139 12.63 -4.30 33.98
N LEU A 140 13.63 -5.16 33.82
CA LEU A 140 13.52 -6.60 33.57
C LEU A 140 12.79 -7.29 34.73
N ALA A 141 11.91 -8.24 34.41
CA ALA A 141 11.56 -9.34 35.31
C ALA A 141 11.48 -10.65 34.51
N LEU A 142 12.50 -11.50 34.72
CA LEU A 142 12.60 -12.89 34.31
C LEU A 142 11.80 -13.80 35.26
N SER A 143 11.19 -14.86 34.72
CA SER A 143 11.25 -16.26 35.19
C SER A 143 10.24 -17.09 34.37
N LEU A 144 10.61 -18.08 33.55
CA LEU A 144 11.29 -19.37 33.73
C LEU A 144 10.30 -20.56 33.75
N VAL A 145 10.63 -21.54 32.89
CA VAL A 145 10.37 -23.00 32.96
C VAL A 145 9.11 -23.56 32.28
N GLY A 146 9.36 -24.48 31.34
CA GLY A 146 8.37 -25.39 30.78
C GLY A 146 8.84 -26.22 29.57
N THR A 147 10.08 -26.70 29.55
CA THR A 147 10.52 -27.71 28.56
C THR A 147 9.89 -29.06 28.87
N LEU A 148 9.19 -29.66 27.91
CA LEU A 148 8.91 -31.09 27.89
C LEU A 148 9.21 -31.66 26.50
N LEU A 149 10.36 -32.34 26.40
CA LEU A 149 10.66 -33.30 25.35
C LEU A 149 10.26 -34.68 25.86
N VAL A 150 9.38 -35.37 25.14
CA VAL A 150 9.29 -36.85 25.19
C VAL A 150 9.31 -37.36 23.75
N ALA A 151 10.32 -38.18 23.50
CA ALA A 151 10.56 -38.93 22.29
C ALA A 151 9.62 -40.15 22.20
N LEU A 152 9.23 -40.51 20.98
CA LEU A 152 9.03 -41.90 20.59
C LEU A 152 9.59 -42.06 19.17
N GLY A 153 10.66 -42.85 19.06
CA GLY A 153 11.23 -43.29 17.80
C GLY A 153 10.74 -44.67 17.42
N VAL A 154 10.70 -44.95 16.12
CA VAL A 154 10.89 -46.25 15.44
C VAL A 154 11.26 -45.87 13.99
N GLY A 155 12.29 -46.37 13.33
CA GLY A 155 13.33 -47.33 13.63
C GLY A 155 14.36 -47.26 12.49
N VAL A 156 15.61 -47.50 12.83
CA VAL A 156 16.73 -47.68 11.92
C VAL A 156 16.54 -48.95 11.11
N TRP A 157 16.75 -48.90 9.79
CA TRP A 157 17.35 -50.02 9.06
C TRP A 157 18.45 -49.53 8.13
N ILE A 158 19.58 -50.22 8.29
CA ILE A 158 20.89 -50.07 7.69
C ILE A 158 20.90 -50.75 6.32
N GLN A 159 21.45 -50.10 5.28
CA GLN A 159 22.53 -50.71 4.47
C GLN A 159 23.13 -49.71 3.46
N ARG A 160 24.42 -49.40 3.65
CA ARG A 160 25.38 -49.16 2.56
C ARG A 160 25.91 -50.53 2.09
N PRO A 161 26.27 -50.68 0.80
CA PRO A 161 27.67 -50.52 0.38
C PRO A 161 27.79 -49.73 -0.94
N ASP A 162 28.66 -48.74 -1.07
CA ASP A 162 30.13 -48.74 -1.25
C ASP A 162 30.62 -49.00 -2.70
N ASP A 163 31.36 -47.98 -3.17
CA ASP A 163 32.35 -47.87 -4.24
C ASP A 163 32.28 -48.75 -5.50
N LYS A 164 32.30 -48.07 -6.67
CA LYS A 164 33.39 -48.25 -7.67
C LYS A 164 33.74 -46.97 -8.40
N GLN A 165 34.98 -46.55 -8.20
CA GLN A 165 35.74 -45.65 -9.05
C GLN A 165 35.91 -46.18 -10.49
N ARG A 166 36.21 -45.21 -11.37
CA ARG A 166 37.20 -45.24 -12.47
C ARG A 166 36.67 -45.56 -13.88
N LYS A 167 36.70 -44.55 -14.75
CA LYS A 167 37.80 -44.32 -15.72
C LYS A 167 37.42 -43.24 -16.75
N THR A 168 38.21 -42.18 -16.81
CA THR A 168 38.49 -41.44 -18.04
C THR A 168 39.21 -42.37 -19.03
N PRO A 169 39.06 -42.16 -20.34
CA PRO A 169 40.22 -41.70 -21.07
C PRO A 169 39.96 -40.58 -22.09
N LEU A 170 41.05 -39.85 -22.28
CA LEU A 170 41.37 -38.77 -23.19
C LEU A 170 41.22 -39.17 -24.67
N GLY A 171 40.83 -38.22 -25.52
CA GLY A 171 40.93 -38.35 -26.98
C GLY A 171 40.35 -37.17 -27.75
N ALA A 172 41.10 -36.08 -27.87
CA ALA A 172 40.96 -35.11 -28.97
C ALA A 172 41.68 -35.68 -30.22
N PRO A 173 41.39 -35.22 -31.45
CA PRO A 173 42.00 -33.97 -31.90
C PRO A 173 41.14 -33.04 -32.78
N THR A 174 41.60 -31.79 -32.78
CA THR A 174 41.33 -30.58 -33.57
C THR A 174 41.01 -30.75 -35.06
N THR A 175 40.06 -29.96 -35.60
CA THR A 175 40.25 -29.22 -36.87
C THR A 175 39.34 -27.98 -36.94
N SER A 176 39.95 -26.82 -37.14
CA SER A 176 39.29 -25.54 -37.49
C SER A 176 38.79 -25.55 -38.93
N ALA A 177 37.64 -24.94 -39.20
CA ALA A 177 37.33 -24.35 -40.51
C ALA A 177 36.33 -23.20 -40.38
N SER A 178 36.82 -22.03 -40.77
CA SER A 178 36.10 -20.78 -41.00
C SER A 178 35.23 -20.88 -42.26
N ALA A 179 33.98 -20.42 -42.20
CA ALA A 179 33.22 -19.97 -43.37
C ALA A 179 31.98 -19.14 -42.95
N ALA A 180 32.08 -17.82 -43.09
CA ALA A 180 30.94 -16.99 -43.56
C ALA A 180 30.83 -17.19 -45.10
N PRO A 181 29.71 -16.90 -45.82
CA PRO A 181 28.89 -15.69 -45.66
C PRO A 181 27.38 -15.78 -46.03
N THR A 182 26.73 -14.62 -45.93
CA THR A 182 25.61 -14.10 -46.76
C THR A 182 24.22 -14.08 -46.11
N SER A 183 23.86 -12.90 -45.61
CA SER A 183 22.52 -12.48 -45.19
C SER A 183 21.54 -12.37 -46.37
N PRO A 184 20.25 -12.71 -46.18
CA PRO A 184 19.12 -12.06 -46.87
C PRO A 184 18.66 -10.82 -46.09
N PRO A 185 17.81 -9.96 -46.69
CA PRO A 185 17.75 -8.54 -46.34
C PRO A 185 17.05 -8.24 -45.02
N ASP A 186 17.50 -7.13 -44.44
CA ASP A 186 16.86 -6.33 -43.40
C ASP A 186 15.34 -6.23 -43.60
N ASP A 187 14.60 -6.88 -42.72
CA ASP A 187 13.53 -6.21 -42.00
C ASP A 187 13.95 -6.21 -40.52
N SER A 188 14.79 -5.23 -40.18
CA SER A 188 15.20 -4.95 -38.81
C SER A 188 14.00 -4.47 -37.97
N ALA A 189 13.14 -5.41 -37.58
CA ALA A 189 12.54 -5.35 -36.26
C ALA A 189 13.59 -5.91 -35.30
N GLY A 190 14.35 -5.02 -34.64
CA GLY A 190 15.29 -5.43 -33.61
C GLY A 190 14.60 -6.36 -32.60
N PRO A 191 15.32 -7.29 -31.95
CA PRO A 191 14.71 -8.19 -30.98
C PRO A 191 13.96 -7.34 -29.97
N THR A 192 12.64 -7.48 -29.93
CA THR A 192 11.82 -6.90 -28.87
C THR A 192 12.36 -7.53 -27.60
N LEU A 193 13.21 -6.81 -26.87
CA LEU A 193 13.77 -7.30 -25.61
C LEU A 193 12.58 -7.42 -24.66
N ALA A 194 11.95 -8.57 -24.62
CA ALA A 194 10.86 -8.85 -23.71
C ALA A 194 11.44 -9.03 -22.29
N PRO A 195 10.67 -8.74 -21.23
CA PRO A 195 11.14 -8.94 -19.86
C PRO A 195 11.57 -10.39 -19.58
N SER A 196 12.58 -10.57 -18.74
CA SER A 196 12.93 -11.91 -18.27
C SER A 196 11.80 -12.47 -17.40
N ALA A 197 11.39 -13.69 -17.73
CA ALA A 197 10.28 -14.42 -17.13
C ALA A 197 10.57 -14.97 -15.72
N ARG A 198 10.68 -14.12 -14.69
CA ARG A 198 11.05 -14.51 -13.31
C ARG A 198 10.47 -13.53 -12.26
N LEU A 199 10.96 -13.64 -11.03
CA LEU A 199 10.76 -12.64 -9.97
C LEU A 199 11.23 -11.26 -10.47
N SER A 200 10.37 -10.26 -10.32
CA SER A 200 10.58 -8.94 -10.91
C SER A 200 10.07 -7.82 -10.02
N GLN A 201 10.51 -6.59 -10.32
CA GLN A 201 9.87 -5.36 -9.88
C GLN A 201 9.42 -4.58 -11.11
N ILE A 202 8.20 -4.05 -11.05
CA ILE A 202 7.65 -3.13 -12.05
C ILE A 202 7.64 -1.75 -11.41
N ARG A 203 8.40 -0.80 -11.95
CA ARG A 203 8.57 0.55 -11.39
C ARG A 203 8.09 1.60 -12.38
N PRO A 204 7.27 2.58 -12.00
CA PRO A 204 6.92 3.66 -12.91
C PRO A 204 8.17 4.47 -13.29
N ALA A 205 8.33 4.81 -14.56
CA ALA A 205 9.54 5.49 -15.03
C ALA A 205 9.68 6.92 -14.49
N ARG A 206 8.56 7.61 -14.21
CA ARG A 206 8.56 8.95 -13.60
C ARG A 206 8.87 8.98 -12.11
N SER A 207 8.63 7.87 -11.41
CA SER A 207 8.80 7.76 -9.97
C SER A 207 9.50 6.44 -9.62
N PRO A 208 10.76 6.25 -10.10
CA PRO A 208 11.46 4.96 -10.07
C PRO A 208 11.81 4.45 -8.66
N GLN A 209 11.59 5.25 -7.61
CA GLN A 209 11.65 4.83 -6.22
C GLN A 209 10.44 3.97 -5.78
N PHE A 210 9.37 3.98 -6.56
CA PHE A 210 8.15 3.20 -6.32
C PHE A 210 8.07 1.96 -7.20
N CYS A 211 7.35 0.97 -6.69
CA CYS A 211 7.06 -0.29 -7.33
C CYS A 211 5.52 -0.46 -7.40
N VAL A 212 5.03 -0.99 -8.52
CA VAL A 212 3.64 -1.42 -8.67
C VAL A 212 3.43 -2.67 -7.84
N THR A 213 2.50 -2.61 -6.89
CA THR A 213 2.22 -3.66 -5.91
C THR A 213 0.80 -3.55 -5.37
N GLU A 214 0.44 -4.40 -4.43
CA GLU A 214 -0.87 -4.43 -3.78
C GLU A 214 -1.13 -3.17 -2.93
N GLY A 215 -2.32 -2.61 -3.11
CA GLY A 215 -2.86 -1.52 -2.30
C GLY A 215 -4.38 -1.47 -2.36
N ARG A 216 -4.94 -0.28 -2.14
CA ARG A 216 -6.38 -0.03 -2.14
C ARG A 216 -6.68 1.19 -2.99
N ASP A 217 -7.86 1.18 -3.61
CA ASP A 217 -8.43 2.37 -4.24
C ASP A 217 -8.53 3.51 -3.21
N ARG A 218 -7.89 4.64 -3.50
CA ARG A 218 -7.83 5.82 -2.63
C ARG A 218 -9.21 6.45 -2.47
N THR A 219 -10.11 6.26 -3.43
CA THR A 219 -11.49 6.74 -3.31
C THR A 219 -12.32 5.88 -2.34
N GLY A 220 -11.86 4.66 -2.04
CA GLY A 220 -12.53 3.69 -1.18
C GLY A 220 -13.84 3.15 -1.75
N ARG A 221 -14.18 3.46 -3.01
CA ARG A 221 -15.39 2.97 -3.68
C ARG A 221 -15.24 1.49 -4.01
N TYR A 222 -14.06 1.10 -4.49
CA TYR A 222 -13.69 -0.29 -4.64
C TYR A 222 -12.91 -0.76 -3.41
N ARG A 223 -13.41 -1.78 -2.71
CA ARG A 223 -12.87 -2.18 -1.40
C ARG A 223 -11.82 -3.29 -1.48
N HIS A 224 -11.69 -3.96 -2.63
CA HIS A 224 -10.70 -5.01 -2.83
C HIS A 224 -9.33 -4.44 -3.18
N GLU A 225 -8.36 -5.33 -3.18
CA GLU A 225 -6.97 -5.10 -3.50
C GLU A 225 -6.84 -4.64 -4.96
N VAL A 226 -6.04 -3.61 -5.19
CA VAL A 226 -5.72 -3.12 -6.54
C VAL A 226 -4.25 -2.81 -6.67
N ALA A 227 -3.76 -2.72 -7.90
CA ALA A 227 -2.41 -2.25 -8.20
C ALA A 227 -2.27 -0.76 -7.88
N VAL A 228 -1.27 -0.44 -7.08
CA VAL A 228 -0.85 0.92 -6.74
C VAL A 228 0.66 1.02 -6.73
N GLN A 229 1.20 2.24 -6.75
CA GLN A 229 2.63 2.46 -6.52
C GLN A 229 2.95 2.60 -5.03
N ARG A 230 3.96 1.88 -4.52
CA ARG A 230 4.47 1.98 -3.13
C ARG A 230 5.99 2.01 -3.09
N PRO A 231 6.63 2.52 -2.02
CA PRO A 231 8.09 2.43 -1.89
C PRO A 231 8.56 1.01 -2.16
N CYS A 232 9.55 0.81 -3.02
CA CYS A 232 9.97 -0.56 -3.40
C CYS A 232 10.40 -1.41 -2.20
N ALA A 233 10.90 -0.78 -1.12
CA ALA A 233 11.24 -1.47 0.13
C ALA A 233 10.01 -1.99 0.90
N GLU A 234 8.82 -1.47 0.60
CA GLU A 234 7.53 -1.86 1.20
C GLU A 234 6.61 -2.57 0.20
N ALA A 235 7.10 -2.86 -1.01
CA ALA A 235 6.30 -3.44 -2.07
C ALA A 235 6.14 -4.96 -1.97
N THR A 236 6.75 -5.58 -0.96
CA THR A 236 6.65 -7.01 -0.67
C THR A 236 6.23 -7.21 0.79
N PRO A 237 5.26 -8.09 1.07
CA PRO A 237 4.46 -8.86 0.09
C PRO A 237 3.46 -7.97 -0.69
N PRO A 238 3.00 -8.42 -1.88
CA PRO A 238 3.35 -9.67 -2.57
C PRO A 238 4.71 -9.66 -3.30
N ASP A 239 5.21 -10.84 -3.65
CA ASP A 239 6.27 -10.98 -4.64
C ASP A 239 5.68 -10.96 -6.06
N THR A 240 6.29 -10.20 -6.98
CA THR A 240 5.80 -10.09 -8.37
C THR A 240 6.59 -11.02 -9.29
N TYR A 241 5.89 -11.84 -10.07
CA TYR A 241 6.44 -12.74 -11.07
C TYR A 241 5.84 -12.42 -12.45
N LEU A 242 6.70 -12.41 -13.46
CA LEU A 242 6.26 -12.36 -14.86
C LEU A 242 6.31 -13.76 -15.46
N GLU A 243 5.14 -14.32 -15.76
CA GLU A 243 5.05 -15.63 -16.42
C GLU A 243 4.72 -15.44 -17.91
N PRO A 244 5.60 -15.89 -18.82
CA PRO A 244 5.41 -15.71 -20.25
C PRO A 244 4.34 -16.68 -20.75
N VAL A 245 3.43 -16.16 -21.56
CA VAL A 245 2.37 -16.93 -22.23
C VAL A 245 2.69 -17.08 -23.71
N SER A 246 3.13 -16.00 -24.35
CA SER A 246 3.66 -15.97 -25.72
C SER A 246 4.69 -14.86 -25.85
N ASP A 247 5.22 -14.65 -27.06
CA ASP A 247 6.19 -13.58 -27.29
C ASP A 247 5.63 -12.20 -26.88
N GLY A 248 6.34 -11.54 -25.95
CA GLY A 248 5.94 -10.24 -25.38
C GLY A 248 4.66 -10.23 -24.54
N VAL A 249 4.00 -11.37 -24.28
CA VAL A 249 2.73 -11.45 -23.54
C VAL A 249 2.89 -12.28 -22.27
N TYR A 250 2.43 -11.73 -21.15
CA TYR A 250 2.67 -12.27 -19.82
C TYR A 250 1.41 -12.28 -18.97
N LEU A 251 1.37 -13.21 -18.02
CA LEU A 251 0.62 -13.05 -16.77
C LEU A 251 1.51 -12.30 -15.78
N ILE A 252 0.94 -11.28 -15.11
CA ILE A 252 1.57 -10.66 -13.95
C ILE A 252 1.01 -11.35 -12.71
N LYS A 253 1.85 -12.11 -12.03
CA LYS A 253 1.50 -12.91 -10.84
C LYS A 253 1.98 -12.21 -9.57
N TRP A 254 1.11 -12.16 -8.57
CA TRP A 254 1.44 -11.79 -7.20
C TRP A 254 1.34 -13.01 -6.31
N ASP A 255 2.45 -13.37 -5.67
CA ASP A 255 2.47 -14.40 -4.63
C ASP A 255 2.44 -13.72 -3.26
N HIS A 256 1.28 -13.77 -2.61
CA HIS A 256 1.08 -13.21 -1.29
C HIS A 256 1.08 -14.33 -0.23
N PRO A 257 1.90 -14.26 0.83
CA PRO A 257 2.02 -15.36 1.80
C PRO A 257 0.72 -15.68 2.55
N ALA A 258 -0.22 -14.73 2.64
CA ALA A 258 -1.52 -14.94 3.28
C ALA A 258 -2.66 -15.28 2.30
N HIS A 259 -2.53 -14.93 1.02
CA HIS A 259 -3.62 -15.04 0.04
C HIS A 259 -3.31 -15.99 -1.11
N GLY A 260 -2.08 -16.50 -1.18
CA GLY A 260 -1.59 -17.33 -2.26
C GLY A 260 -1.29 -16.52 -3.52
N VAL A 261 -1.25 -17.23 -4.65
CA VAL A 261 -1.00 -16.63 -5.95
C VAL A 261 -2.27 -16.03 -6.52
N GLY A 262 -2.20 -14.75 -6.91
CA GLY A 262 -3.19 -14.07 -7.73
C GLY A 262 -2.57 -13.61 -9.05
N CYS A 263 -3.34 -13.68 -10.14
CA CYS A 263 -2.98 -13.06 -11.40
C CYS A 263 -3.66 -11.71 -11.51
N LEU A 264 -2.95 -10.67 -11.96
CA LEU A 264 -3.59 -9.39 -12.21
C LEU A 264 -4.61 -9.52 -13.36
N SER A 265 -5.77 -8.91 -13.17
CA SER A 265 -6.81 -8.76 -14.18
C SER A 265 -7.27 -7.32 -14.24
N VAL A 266 -7.56 -6.82 -15.43
CA VAL A 266 -8.32 -5.58 -15.59
C VAL A 266 -9.77 -5.85 -15.21
N ARG A 267 -10.33 -5.02 -14.32
CA ARG A 267 -11.76 -5.04 -14.00
C ARG A 267 -12.59 -4.38 -15.08
N ASP A 268 -13.66 -5.03 -15.50
CA ASP A 268 -14.64 -4.51 -16.46
C ASP A 268 -15.93 -4.02 -15.79
N GLU A 269 -16.08 -4.25 -14.48
CA GLU A 269 -17.26 -3.91 -13.69
C GLU A 269 -17.03 -2.72 -12.74
N ASP A 270 -18.10 -1.99 -12.47
CA ASP A 270 -18.16 -0.96 -11.44
C ASP A 270 -18.62 -1.54 -10.09
N PRO A 271 -18.10 -1.07 -8.95
CA PRO A 271 -17.02 -0.08 -8.83
C PRO A 271 -15.65 -0.68 -9.16
N GLY A 272 -14.70 0.20 -9.53
CA GLY A 272 -13.32 -0.19 -9.81
C GLY A 272 -13.04 -0.57 -11.26
N ARG A 273 -13.93 -0.21 -12.20
CA ARG A 273 -13.70 -0.39 -13.63
C ARG A 273 -12.32 0.13 -14.02
N ASN A 274 -11.64 -0.65 -14.85
CA ASN A 274 -10.27 -0.48 -15.33
C ASN A 274 -9.15 -0.63 -14.30
N MET A 275 -9.45 -0.79 -13.00
CA MET A 275 -8.40 -1.08 -12.02
C MET A 275 -7.83 -2.48 -12.26
N LEU A 276 -6.54 -2.64 -11.98
CA LEU A 276 -5.88 -3.94 -11.98
C LEU A 276 -6.05 -4.56 -10.60
N GLU A 277 -6.70 -5.72 -10.52
CA GLU A 277 -6.90 -6.44 -9.27
C GLU A 277 -6.27 -7.84 -9.34
N PRO A 278 -5.85 -8.42 -8.19
CA PRO A 278 -5.48 -9.82 -8.15
C PRO A 278 -6.73 -10.71 -8.14
N VAL A 279 -6.77 -11.70 -9.02
CA VAL A 279 -7.76 -12.78 -9.02
C VAL A 279 -7.08 -14.13 -8.87
N SER A 280 -7.68 -15.06 -8.14
CA SER A 280 -7.09 -16.38 -7.84
C SER A 280 -7.06 -17.32 -9.06
N ASP A 281 -7.96 -17.11 -10.03
CA ASP A 281 -7.91 -17.83 -11.30
C ASP A 281 -6.87 -17.21 -12.23
N CYS A 282 -5.81 -17.98 -12.50
CA CYS A 282 -4.73 -17.64 -13.41
C CYS A 282 -4.90 -18.24 -14.81
N SER A 283 -6.13 -18.56 -15.23
CA SER A 283 -6.42 -18.91 -16.61
C SER A 283 -6.06 -17.78 -17.58
N THR A 284 -5.64 -18.12 -18.80
CA THR A 284 -5.14 -17.17 -19.80
C THR A 284 -6.28 -16.48 -20.55
N THR A 285 -7.14 -15.73 -19.84
CA THR A 285 -8.17 -14.88 -20.44
C THR A 285 -7.60 -13.54 -20.87
N SER A 286 -8.19 -12.90 -21.88
CA SER A 286 -7.72 -11.62 -22.44
C SER A 286 -7.56 -10.51 -21.39
N SER A 287 -8.45 -10.43 -20.39
CA SER A 287 -8.39 -9.46 -19.28
C SER A 287 -7.20 -9.62 -18.32
N ARG A 288 -6.52 -10.77 -18.34
CA ARG A 288 -5.39 -11.13 -17.46
C ARG A 288 -4.05 -11.13 -18.18
N LEU A 289 -4.07 -11.09 -19.51
CA LEU A 289 -2.87 -11.11 -20.33
C LEU A 289 -2.40 -9.67 -20.57
N PHE A 290 -1.10 -9.45 -20.43
CA PHE A 290 -0.49 -8.14 -20.63
C PHE A 290 0.64 -8.23 -21.64
N ARG A 291 0.59 -7.38 -22.66
CA ARG A 291 1.68 -7.18 -23.62
C ARG A 291 2.68 -6.16 -23.08
N PHE A 292 3.96 -6.51 -23.10
CA PHE A 292 5.07 -5.63 -22.74
C PHE A 292 5.78 -5.17 -24.01
N GLU A 293 5.53 -3.93 -24.40
CA GLU A 293 6.10 -3.32 -25.61
C GLU A 293 7.32 -2.48 -25.21
N SER A 294 8.49 -2.78 -25.76
CA SER A 294 9.69 -1.96 -25.47
C SER A 294 9.49 -0.52 -25.97
N THR A 295 9.86 0.46 -25.15
CA THR A 295 9.83 1.87 -25.56
C THR A 295 11.11 2.31 -26.27
N GLY A 296 12.15 1.46 -26.30
CA GLY A 296 13.48 1.79 -26.82
C GLY A 296 14.27 2.81 -25.99
N SER A 297 13.70 3.37 -24.92
CA SER A 297 14.37 4.39 -24.09
C SER A 297 15.48 3.78 -23.22
N THR A 298 15.24 2.59 -22.67
CA THR A 298 16.24 1.73 -22.01
C THR A 298 15.87 0.26 -22.27
N PRO A 299 16.81 -0.71 -22.09
CA PRO A 299 16.53 -2.14 -22.27
C PRO A 299 15.46 -2.70 -21.31
N THR A 300 15.15 -1.98 -20.23
CA THR A 300 14.15 -2.37 -19.23
C THR A 300 12.91 -1.49 -19.26
N SER A 301 12.76 -0.61 -20.26
CA SER A 301 11.63 0.31 -20.36
C SER A 301 10.55 -0.24 -21.29
N TYR A 302 9.33 -0.33 -20.74
CA TYR A 302 8.18 -0.94 -21.39
C TYR A 302 6.93 -0.08 -21.25
N ARG A 303 6.09 -0.12 -22.27
CA ARG A 303 4.67 0.18 -22.18
C ARG A 303 3.94 -1.15 -21.95
N ILE A 304 3.07 -1.18 -20.94
CA ILE A 304 2.30 -2.38 -20.60
C ILE A 304 0.88 -2.17 -21.11
N ARG A 305 0.33 -3.15 -21.84
CA ARG A 305 -1.02 -3.07 -22.41
C ARG A 305 -1.82 -4.31 -22.05
N PRO A 306 -3.07 -4.20 -21.59
CA PRO A 306 -3.98 -5.35 -21.58
C PRO A 306 -4.04 -5.96 -22.98
N ALA A 307 -4.07 -7.29 -23.08
CA ALA A 307 -4.15 -7.97 -24.37
C ALA A 307 -5.53 -7.76 -25.02
N ASP A 308 -6.56 -7.50 -24.21
CA ASP A 308 -7.89 -7.12 -24.65
C ASP A 308 -8.00 -5.60 -24.83
N GLY A 309 -7.96 -5.15 -26.09
CA GLY A 309 -8.22 -3.76 -26.47
C GLY A 309 -6.98 -2.88 -26.65
N ASP A 310 -7.25 -1.57 -26.73
CA ASP A 310 -6.27 -0.56 -27.14
C ASP A 310 -5.74 0.29 -25.98
N LEU A 311 -6.05 -0.09 -24.74
CA LEU A 311 -5.64 0.63 -23.54
C LEU A 311 -4.15 0.40 -23.19
N CYS A 312 -3.66 1.26 -22.33
CA CYS A 312 -2.34 1.17 -21.71
C CYS A 312 -2.51 1.13 -20.19
N VAL A 313 -1.61 0.46 -19.50
CA VAL A 313 -1.47 0.63 -18.06
C VAL A 313 -0.84 1.99 -17.81
N GLY A 314 -1.42 2.78 -16.92
CA GLY A 314 -0.90 4.06 -16.47
C GLY A 314 -1.24 4.33 -15.02
N LEU A 315 -0.67 5.40 -14.47
CA LEU A 315 -0.95 5.86 -13.11
C LEU A 315 -2.07 6.89 -13.13
N ARG A 316 -3.06 6.70 -12.26
CA ARG A 316 -4.21 7.60 -12.16
C ARG A 316 -3.78 9.05 -12.03
N ASP A 317 -4.37 9.90 -12.85
CA ASP A 317 -4.15 11.35 -12.86
C ASP A 317 -2.66 11.73 -12.99
N ASP A 318 -1.86 10.90 -13.66
CA ASP A 318 -0.42 11.08 -13.83
C ASP A 318 0.39 11.12 -12.52
N ASP A 319 -0.22 10.69 -11.42
CA ASP A 319 0.24 10.94 -10.05
C ASP A 319 1.56 10.23 -9.71
N THR A 320 2.49 10.98 -9.14
CA THR A 320 3.81 10.49 -8.72
C THR A 320 3.88 10.16 -7.23
N GLU A 321 2.80 10.28 -6.47
CA GLU A 321 2.75 10.04 -5.03
C GLU A 321 2.41 8.59 -4.66
N ALA A 322 2.86 8.16 -3.49
CA ALA A 322 2.55 6.82 -2.99
C ALA A 322 1.03 6.55 -2.96
N SER A 323 0.67 5.31 -3.25
CA SER A 323 -0.71 4.82 -3.37
C SER A 323 -1.48 5.27 -4.61
N ALA A 324 -0.86 5.98 -5.57
CA ALA A 324 -1.49 6.18 -6.88
C ALA A 324 -1.78 4.84 -7.55
N GLU A 325 -3.00 4.66 -8.05
CA GLU A 325 -3.45 3.42 -8.65
C GLU A 325 -2.88 3.24 -10.05
N ALA A 326 -2.47 2.01 -10.37
CA ALA A 326 -2.23 1.58 -11.74
C ALA A 326 -3.52 1.01 -12.33
N LEU A 327 -3.94 1.55 -13.47
CA LEU A 327 -5.18 1.18 -14.15
C LEU A 327 -4.99 1.11 -15.66
N ALA A 328 -5.93 0.45 -16.34
CA ALA A 328 -6.04 0.52 -17.79
C ALA A 328 -6.71 1.84 -18.22
N GLU A 329 -6.05 2.61 -19.06
CA GLU A 329 -6.51 3.92 -19.49
C GLU A 329 -6.14 4.18 -20.96
N PRO A 330 -6.70 5.21 -21.61
CA PRO A 330 -6.34 5.54 -22.98
C PRO A 330 -4.83 5.76 -23.11
N CYS A 331 -4.23 5.17 -24.14
CA CYS A 331 -2.80 5.30 -24.36
C CYS A 331 -2.39 6.76 -24.64
N THR A 332 -1.36 7.21 -23.94
CA THR A 332 -0.65 8.46 -24.15
C THR A 332 0.80 8.15 -24.55
N ASN A 333 1.53 9.19 -24.97
CA ASN A 333 3.00 9.12 -25.08
C ASN A 333 3.68 9.68 -23.84
N GLY A 334 2.93 9.81 -22.73
CA GLY A 334 3.43 10.30 -21.46
C GLY A 334 4.23 9.22 -20.72
N ALA A 335 5.12 9.67 -19.84
CA ALA A 335 5.95 8.79 -19.03
C ALA A 335 5.18 8.11 -17.86
N ASP A 336 3.91 8.44 -17.64
CA ASP A 336 2.90 7.80 -16.77
C ASP A 336 2.70 6.33 -17.13
N GLN A 337 2.78 6.05 -18.42
CA GLN A 337 2.48 4.75 -19.01
C GLN A 337 3.75 4.00 -19.41
N VAL A 338 4.89 4.45 -18.88
CA VAL A 338 6.19 3.82 -19.08
C VAL A 338 6.67 3.23 -17.77
N PHE A 339 7.03 1.95 -17.79
CA PHE A 339 7.47 1.19 -16.64
C PHE A 339 8.86 0.62 -16.88
N LEU A 340 9.68 0.66 -15.84
CA LEU A 340 10.95 -0.04 -15.75
C LEU A 340 10.69 -1.42 -15.14
N VAL A 341 11.11 -2.48 -15.83
CA VAL A 341 10.95 -3.85 -15.35
C VAL A 341 12.32 -4.42 -15.02
N ASP A 342 12.59 -4.56 -13.73
CA ASP A 342 13.84 -5.14 -13.23
C ASP A 342 13.63 -6.60 -12.87
N THR A 343 14.54 -7.45 -13.32
CA THR A 343 14.58 -8.86 -12.89
C THR A 343 15.36 -8.95 -11.59
N LEU A 344 14.75 -9.52 -10.56
CA LEU A 344 15.40 -9.75 -9.28
C LEU A 344 16.11 -11.11 -9.28
N PRO A 345 17.19 -11.26 -8.49
CA PRO A 345 17.79 -12.56 -8.26
C PRO A 345 16.77 -13.50 -7.62
N GLY A 346 16.76 -14.78 -8.05
CA GLY A 346 15.96 -15.80 -7.38
C GLY A 346 16.40 -15.95 -5.92
N ARG A 347 15.43 -16.19 -5.03
CA ARG A 347 15.71 -16.43 -3.60
C ARG A 347 16.35 -17.79 -3.36
#